data_AF-A0A7S4NWM0-F1
#
_entry.id   AF-A0A7S4NWM0-F1
#
_cell.length_a   1.000
_cell.length_b   1.000
_cell.length_c   1.000
_cell.angle_alpha   90.00
_cell.angle_beta   90.00
_cell.angle_gamma   90.00
#
_symmetry.space_group_name_H-M   'P 1'
#
loop_
_entity.id
_entity.type
_entity.pdbx_description
1 polymer ?
#
loop_
_entity_poly.entity_id
_entity_poly.type
_entity_poly.pdbx_seq_one_letter_code
_entity_poly.pdbx_strand_id
1 'polypeptide(L)'
;MYALSLGLNKNLPQLYFNNKIIAYGDTTITTLDKLQEDGKFKTMLDETYAAPDPKNPPFVGIWHPGKGKKTVLVWDPDEEVEYETGSDYDSEEEEDSEDEDVVYEYVDEDGNVIENPDECEFEEVEDEEEKAKEKKKKDKKKDKKDKEKKKKRGVKKTGKEKKGGKVTKQYEDDFLKEKRNKKKKRTKTVQVGEFVDATKKVYVDQAKFFLNAFWNYVEEDAEKVWEWTHGFIKIDPKAEKGNELDEVHCARFMEKFDESMTAIARRELFQDIDITENKHVSLLEYCITKYKSLVKTADGQEVDAAEMVNQLMEVKEVISPELDKAQKALDKVMAIIEALEAKKRDLTERSELPGIKGKMAKNELAQLLSEDPTELNKALLTAEAALRRVKKKFGAKPGASSSSSSTPTASAGEPASEGGGLALPLNSGCTLGTIWWLDREMEEAKKYKFSGEVKVRANFG
;
A
#
# COMPACT_ATOMS: atom_id res chain seq x y z
N MET A 1 -0.34 40.68 -2.01
CA MET A 1 1.08 40.73 -2.40
C MET A 1 1.19 40.14 -3.79
N TYR A 2 1.70 40.93 -4.72
CA TYR A 2 1.67 40.67 -6.16
C TYR A 2 2.55 39.47 -6.54
N ALA A 3 1.97 38.57 -7.34
CA ALA A 3 2.69 37.57 -8.10
C ALA A 3 3.47 38.25 -9.24
N LEU A 4 4.73 38.59 -8.97
CA LEU A 4 5.73 38.82 -9.99
C LEU A 4 6.48 37.49 -10.19
N SER A 5 6.05 36.71 -11.18
CA SER A 5 6.76 35.51 -11.62
C SER A 5 8.03 35.92 -12.36
N LEU A 6 9.09 36.22 -11.62
CA LEU A 6 10.43 36.20 -12.16
C LEU A 6 10.74 34.74 -12.53
N GLY A 7 11.21 34.50 -13.75
CA GLY A 7 11.57 33.19 -14.30
C GLY A 7 12.76 32.56 -13.56
N LEU A 8 12.57 32.25 -12.28
CA LEU A 8 13.53 31.53 -11.46
C LEU A 8 13.51 30.07 -11.91
N ASN A 9 14.65 29.59 -12.35
CA ASN A 9 14.85 28.18 -12.67
C ASN A 9 14.65 27.38 -11.38
N LYS A 10 13.53 26.63 -11.32
CA LYS A 10 13.11 25.85 -10.14
C LYS A 10 14.10 24.75 -9.75
N ASN A 11 15.13 24.50 -10.57
CA ASN A 11 16.10 23.42 -10.39
C ASN A 11 17.40 23.83 -9.68
N LEU A 12 17.54 25.10 -9.27
CA LEU A 12 18.72 25.58 -8.56
C LEU A 12 18.52 25.58 -7.04
N PRO A 13 19.57 25.30 -6.23
CA PRO A 13 19.49 25.38 -4.78
C PRO A 13 19.14 26.81 -4.33
N GLN A 14 18.37 26.93 -3.25
CA GLN A 14 17.91 28.20 -2.71
C GLN A 14 18.17 28.25 -1.20
N LEU A 15 18.79 29.33 -0.71
CA LEU A 15 18.96 29.62 0.71
C LEU A 15 17.81 30.50 1.18
N TYR A 16 17.04 30.00 2.14
CA TYR A 16 15.91 30.72 2.75
C TYR A 16 16.23 31.16 4.16
N PHE A 17 15.72 32.34 4.51
CA PHE A 17 15.68 32.86 5.87
C PHE A 17 14.35 33.59 6.07
N ASN A 18 13.54 33.15 7.03
CA ASN A 18 12.20 33.70 7.31
C ASN A 18 11.34 33.88 6.04
N ASN A 19 11.20 32.82 5.24
CA ASN A 19 10.46 32.82 3.97
C ASN A 19 11.00 33.78 2.88
N LYS A 20 12.19 34.38 3.06
CA LYS A 20 12.85 35.19 2.01
C LYS A 20 14.04 34.43 1.44
N ILE A 21 14.14 34.43 0.10
CA ILE A 21 15.30 33.87 -0.60
C ILE A 21 16.46 34.87 -0.45
N ILE A 22 17.55 34.44 0.19
CA ILE A 22 18.77 35.24 0.33
C ILE A 22 19.71 35.01 -0.86
N ALA A 23 19.82 33.77 -1.33
CA ALA A 23 20.69 33.39 -2.43
C ALA A 23 20.08 32.25 -3.26
N TYR A 24 20.47 32.16 -4.53
CA TYR A 24 20.04 31.11 -5.45
C TYR A 24 21.20 30.63 -6.34
N GLY A 25 21.15 29.36 -6.76
CA GLY A 25 22.12 28.76 -7.67
C GLY A 25 23.49 28.47 -7.04
N ASP A 26 24.54 28.51 -7.86
CA ASP A 26 25.88 28.08 -7.44
C ASP A 26 26.50 28.98 -6.36
N THR A 27 25.95 30.19 -6.19
CA THR A 27 26.39 31.15 -5.16
C THR A 27 25.83 30.85 -3.77
N THR A 28 24.92 29.89 -3.63
CA THR A 28 24.20 29.62 -2.37
C THR A 28 25.14 29.24 -1.24
N ILE A 29 26.11 28.36 -1.51
CA ILE A 29 27.09 27.90 -0.51
C ILE A 29 28.07 29.03 -0.17
N THR A 30 28.64 29.69 -1.19
CA THR A 30 29.58 30.81 -0.97
C THR A 30 28.95 31.98 -0.23
N THR A 31 27.66 32.22 -0.41
CA THR A 31 26.94 33.28 0.32
C THR A 31 26.70 32.88 1.77
N LEU A 32 26.40 31.60 2.03
CA LEU A 32 26.29 31.08 3.39
C LEU A 32 27.63 31.18 4.13
N ASP A 33 28.72 30.76 3.50
CA ASP A 33 30.07 30.82 4.07
C ASP A 33 30.45 32.28 4.38
N LYS A 34 30.21 33.22 3.47
CA LYS A 34 30.45 34.66 3.71
C LYS A 34 29.60 35.22 4.84
N LEU A 35 28.34 34.81 4.96
CA LEU A 35 27.47 35.25 6.07
C LEU A 35 27.96 34.71 7.42
N GLN A 36 28.53 33.50 7.44
CA GLN A 36 29.15 32.92 8.63
C GLN A 36 30.47 33.62 8.98
N GLU A 37 31.35 33.83 8.00
CA GLU A 37 32.63 34.54 8.17
C GLU A 37 32.45 35.98 8.64
N ASP A 38 31.48 36.70 8.07
CA ASP A 38 31.16 38.08 8.46
C ASP A 38 30.46 38.17 9.85
N GLY A 39 30.11 37.05 10.48
CA GLY A 39 29.31 37.00 11.71
C GLY A 39 27.85 37.44 11.54
N LYS A 40 27.43 37.84 10.33
CA LYS A 40 26.08 38.30 10.02
C LYS A 40 25.03 37.21 10.18
N PHE A 41 25.40 35.96 9.94
CA PHE A 41 24.49 34.82 10.11
C PHE A 41 23.99 34.72 11.56
N LYS A 42 24.89 34.91 12.53
CA LYS A 42 24.55 34.93 13.96
C LYS A 42 23.64 36.10 14.31
N THR A 43 23.95 37.30 13.82
CA THR A 43 23.08 38.48 14.02
C THR A 43 21.68 38.29 13.44
N MET A 44 21.56 37.68 12.26
CA MET A 44 20.26 37.39 11.66
C MET A 44 19.45 36.38 12.50
N LEU A 45 20.11 35.33 13.03
CA LEU A 45 19.48 34.38 13.96
C LEU A 45 19.01 35.11 15.23
N ASP A 46 19.89 35.86 15.88
CA ASP A 46 19.61 36.59 17.12
C ASP A 46 18.43 37.58 16.94
N GLU A 47 18.41 38.34 15.84
CA GLU A 47 17.30 39.25 15.49
C GLU A 47 15.98 38.51 15.28
N THR A 48 16.02 37.29 14.75
CA THR A 48 14.81 36.51 14.50
C THR A 48 14.27 35.88 15.78
N TYR A 49 15.15 35.38 16.64
CA TYR A 49 14.75 34.85 17.95
C TYR A 49 14.33 35.95 18.93
N ALA A 50 14.78 37.19 18.75
CA ALA A 50 14.35 38.33 19.56
C ALA A 50 12.90 38.78 19.28
N ALA A 51 12.32 38.42 18.13
CA ALA A 51 10.95 38.80 17.74
C ALA A 51 10.20 37.61 17.07
N PRO A 52 9.93 36.52 17.81
CA PRO A 52 9.27 35.36 17.24
C PRO A 52 7.82 35.73 16.86
N ASP A 53 7.50 35.69 15.57
CA ASP A 53 6.11 35.74 15.13
C ASP A 53 5.45 34.40 15.49
N PRO A 54 4.45 34.37 16.40
CA PRO A 54 3.81 33.12 16.80
C PRO A 54 3.11 32.39 15.64
N LYS A 55 2.91 33.05 14.48
CA LYS A 55 2.35 32.44 13.27
C LYS A 55 3.39 31.91 12.29
N ASN A 56 4.67 32.29 12.44
CA ASN A 56 5.74 31.89 11.53
C ASN A 56 7.04 31.73 12.34
N PRO A 57 7.35 30.53 12.86
CA PRO A 57 8.59 30.33 13.58
C PRO A 57 9.79 30.59 12.66
N PRO A 58 10.90 31.12 13.21
CA PRO A 58 12.17 31.24 12.50
C PRO A 58 12.51 29.92 11.79
N PHE A 59 12.89 29.97 10.52
CA PHE A 59 13.55 28.83 9.89
C PHE A 59 14.65 29.29 8.95
N VAL A 60 15.73 28.53 8.96
CA VAL A 60 16.82 28.60 7.99
C VAL A 60 16.86 27.25 7.28
N GLY A 61 16.88 27.28 5.95
CA GLY A 61 16.87 26.03 5.18
C GLY A 61 17.50 26.21 3.82
N ILE A 62 18.17 25.15 3.35
CA ILE A 62 18.65 25.03 1.99
C ILE A 62 17.70 24.08 1.26
N TRP A 63 17.03 24.58 0.22
CA TRP A 63 16.16 23.75 -0.59
C TRP A 63 16.91 23.22 -1.81
N HIS A 64 16.99 21.89 -1.94
CA HIS A 64 17.53 21.21 -3.12
C HIS A 64 16.37 20.64 -3.96
N PRO A 65 16.05 21.23 -5.12
CA PRO A 65 14.89 20.82 -5.91
C PRO A 65 15.04 19.45 -6.58
N GLY A 66 16.26 18.92 -6.72
CA GLY A 66 16.52 17.64 -7.39
C GLY A 66 16.24 16.37 -6.57
N LYS A 67 15.95 16.47 -5.26
CA LYS A 67 15.74 15.30 -4.39
C LYS A 67 14.35 15.24 -3.74
N GLY A 68 13.45 16.18 -4.03
CA GLY A 68 12.12 16.23 -3.43
C GLY A 68 12.06 16.47 -1.90
N LYS A 69 13.21 16.48 -1.21
CA LYS A 69 13.33 16.65 0.24
C LYS A 69 13.77 18.08 0.56
N LYS A 70 13.00 18.79 1.39
CA LYS A 70 13.47 19.99 2.09
C LYS A 70 14.35 19.53 3.25
N THR A 71 15.65 19.82 3.20
CA THR A 71 16.51 19.64 4.36
C THR A 71 16.32 20.87 5.25
N VAL A 72 15.47 20.75 6.27
CA VAL A 72 15.33 21.78 7.29
C VAL A 72 16.42 21.52 8.31
N LEU A 73 17.43 22.40 8.36
CA LEU A 73 18.38 22.41 9.47
C LEU A 73 17.71 23.21 10.58
N VAL A 74 17.04 22.50 11.49
CA VAL A 74 16.60 23.10 12.74
C VAL A 74 17.84 23.15 13.63
N TRP A 75 18.36 24.36 13.85
CA TRP A 75 19.42 24.56 14.83
C TRP A 75 18.77 24.76 16.19
N ASP A 76 18.94 23.79 17.09
CA ASP A 76 18.46 23.86 18.46
C ASP A 76 19.63 24.30 19.37
N PRO A 77 19.63 25.53 19.93
CA PRO A 77 20.74 26.03 20.72
C PRO A 77 20.90 25.35 22.09
N ASP A 78 19.94 24.50 22.51
CA ASP A 78 19.93 23.84 23.82
C ASP A 78 20.33 22.35 23.77
N GLU A 79 20.67 21.79 22.59
CA GLU A 79 21.17 20.41 22.49
C GLU A 79 22.68 20.38 22.78
N GLU A 80 23.03 20.39 24.07
CA GLU A 80 24.38 20.04 24.53
C GLU A 80 24.68 18.59 24.10
N VAL A 81 25.57 18.44 23.11
CA VAL A 81 26.12 17.14 22.74
C VAL A 81 27.03 16.68 23.89
N GLU A 82 26.46 15.96 24.84
CA GLU A 82 27.23 15.24 25.86
C GLU A 82 28.06 14.15 25.17
N TYR A 83 29.38 14.33 25.18
CA TYR A 83 30.31 13.26 24.87
C TYR A 83 30.35 12.32 26.08
N GLU A 84 29.61 11.22 26.04
CA GLU A 84 29.78 10.12 26.99
C GLU A 84 31.20 9.55 26.82
N THR A 85 32.09 9.93 27.74
CA THR A 85 33.35 9.24 27.96
C THR A 85 33.03 7.86 28.52
N GLY A 86 33.22 6.83 27.70
CA GLY A 86 32.99 5.44 28.07
C GLY A 86 33.69 5.07 29.37
N SER A 87 32.89 4.68 30.36
CA SER A 87 33.35 3.94 31.52
C SER A 87 33.05 2.47 31.29
N ASP A 88 34.11 1.66 31.35
CA ASP A 88 34.08 0.20 31.38
C ASP A 88 33.04 -0.30 32.41
N TYR A 89 31.97 -0.93 31.92
CA TYR A 89 31.07 -1.72 32.76
C TYR A 89 31.27 -3.20 32.45
N ASP A 90 31.70 -3.90 33.50
CA ASP A 90 31.82 -5.35 33.62
C ASP A 90 30.58 -6.07 33.08
N SER A 91 30.81 -7.01 32.17
CA SER A 91 29.83 -7.95 31.67
C SER A 91 29.56 -9.00 32.74
N GLU A 92 28.46 -8.85 33.47
CA GLU A 92 27.86 -9.96 34.23
C GLU A 92 27.18 -10.93 33.25
N GLU A 93 27.49 -12.21 33.43
CA GLU A 93 27.00 -13.35 32.69
C GLU A 93 25.46 -13.43 32.78
N GLU A 94 24.76 -13.28 31.66
CA GLU A 94 23.36 -13.68 31.56
C GLU A 94 23.29 -15.21 31.52
N GLU A 95 22.82 -15.80 32.63
CA GLU A 95 22.43 -17.21 32.72
C GLU A 95 21.27 -17.48 31.75
N ASP A 96 21.48 -18.43 30.84
CA ASP A 96 20.47 -19.03 29.97
C ASP A 96 19.33 -19.61 30.83
N SER A 97 18.22 -18.89 30.94
CA SER A 97 16.98 -19.44 31.50
C SER A 97 16.37 -20.40 30.49
N GLU A 98 16.41 -21.69 30.80
CA GLU A 98 15.70 -22.75 30.08
C GLU A 98 14.20 -22.42 30.05
N ASP A 99 13.68 -22.15 28.85
CA ASP A 99 12.25 -21.94 28.60
C ASP A 99 11.49 -23.24 28.93
N GLU A 100 10.84 -23.29 30.10
CA GLU A 100 9.87 -24.34 30.44
C GLU A 100 8.67 -24.25 29.48
N ASP A 101 8.45 -25.31 28.70
CA ASP A 101 7.31 -25.48 27.81
C ASP A 101 5.98 -25.40 28.59
N VAL A 102 5.34 -24.24 28.60
CA VAL A 102 3.99 -24.05 29.16
C VAL A 102 2.97 -24.73 28.24
N VAL A 103 2.57 -25.95 28.61
CA VAL A 103 1.46 -26.69 28.00
C VAL A 103 0.14 -26.07 28.46
N TYR A 104 -0.60 -25.45 27.54
CA TYR A 104 -1.95 -24.95 27.82
C TYR A 104 -2.97 -26.07 27.55
N GLU A 105 -3.60 -26.58 28.61
CA GLU A 105 -4.74 -27.50 28.51
C GLU A 105 -6.03 -26.70 28.26
N TYR A 106 -6.77 -27.05 27.20
CA TYR A 106 -8.07 -26.44 26.91
C TYR A 106 -9.16 -27.21 27.63
N VAL A 107 -9.90 -26.52 28.50
CA VAL A 107 -11.02 -27.07 29.27
C VAL A 107 -12.34 -26.51 28.73
N ASP A 108 -13.35 -27.39 28.55
CA ASP A 108 -14.70 -26.98 28.18
C ASP A 108 -15.44 -26.28 29.34
N GLU A 109 -16.67 -25.81 29.08
CA GLU A 109 -17.52 -25.14 30.09
C GLU A 109 -17.85 -26.03 31.30
N ASP A 110 -17.68 -27.34 31.17
CA ASP A 110 -17.91 -28.34 32.23
C ASP A 110 -16.60 -28.80 32.91
N GLY A 111 -15.43 -28.25 32.50
CA GLY A 111 -14.13 -28.54 33.07
C GLY A 111 -13.45 -29.82 32.57
N ASN A 112 -13.85 -30.37 31.43
CA ASN A 112 -13.17 -31.51 30.79
C ASN A 112 -12.09 -31.05 29.81
N VAL A 113 -10.94 -31.72 29.84
CA VAL A 113 -9.82 -31.45 28.92
C VAL A 113 -10.18 -31.93 27.51
N ILE A 114 -10.18 -31.01 26.55
CA ILE A 114 -10.50 -31.30 25.13
C ILE A 114 -9.19 -31.63 24.40
N GLU A 115 -9.04 -32.87 23.94
CA GLU A 115 -7.80 -33.34 23.28
C GLU A 115 -7.65 -32.89 21.81
N ASN A 116 -8.64 -32.26 21.18
CA ASN A 116 -8.52 -31.66 19.84
C ASN A 116 -9.72 -30.75 19.51
N PRO A 117 -9.56 -29.41 19.44
CA PRO A 117 -10.66 -28.49 19.18
C PRO A 117 -11.09 -28.38 17.69
N ASP A 118 -10.45 -29.12 16.78
CA ASP A 118 -10.66 -28.99 15.32
C ASP A 118 -11.72 -29.93 14.72
N GLU A 119 -12.39 -30.77 15.52
CA GLU A 119 -13.49 -31.65 15.08
C GLU A 119 -14.85 -31.15 15.57
N CYS A 120 -15.29 -29.97 15.13
CA CYS A 120 -16.71 -29.59 15.19
C CYS A 120 -17.37 -29.88 13.84
N GLU A 121 -18.18 -30.94 13.79
CA GLU A 121 -19.01 -31.33 12.65
C GLU A 121 -19.99 -30.19 12.28
N PHE A 122 -19.85 -29.69 11.05
CA PHE A 122 -20.74 -28.72 10.44
C PHE A 122 -21.82 -29.48 9.65
N GLU A 123 -23.00 -29.70 10.25
CA GLU A 123 -24.15 -30.28 9.54
C GLU A 123 -24.73 -29.29 8.49
N GLU A 124 -24.44 -29.61 7.23
CA GLU A 124 -25.22 -29.48 5.99
C GLU A 124 -26.08 -28.21 5.72
N VAL A 125 -25.60 -27.39 4.77
CA VAL A 125 -26.37 -26.41 3.99
C VAL A 125 -26.33 -26.80 2.50
N GLU A 126 -26.81 -27.99 2.14
CA GLU A 126 -26.80 -28.47 0.74
C GLU A 126 -28.06 -28.08 -0.07
N ASP A 127 -29.15 -27.72 0.59
CA ASP A 127 -30.47 -27.55 -0.07
C ASP A 127 -30.68 -26.22 -0.84
N GLU A 128 -29.84 -25.20 -0.61
CA GLU A 128 -29.97 -23.92 -1.31
C GLU A 128 -29.23 -23.89 -2.66
N GLU A 129 -28.17 -24.68 -2.81
CA GLU A 129 -27.34 -24.67 -4.01
C GLU A 129 -28.02 -25.35 -5.20
N GLU A 130 -28.81 -26.42 -4.96
CA GLU A 130 -29.61 -27.07 -6.01
C GLU A 130 -30.71 -26.15 -6.56
N LYS A 131 -31.39 -25.39 -5.69
CA LYS A 131 -32.44 -24.45 -6.11
C LYS A 131 -31.87 -23.32 -6.98
N ALA A 132 -30.64 -22.87 -6.70
CA ALA A 132 -29.94 -21.87 -7.51
C ALA A 132 -29.54 -22.42 -8.90
N LYS A 133 -29.12 -23.70 -8.98
CA LYS A 133 -28.75 -24.38 -10.23
C LYS A 133 -29.96 -24.57 -11.16
N GLU A 134 -31.15 -24.85 -10.62
CA GLU A 134 -32.37 -25.03 -11.43
C GLU A 134 -32.88 -23.71 -12.04
N LYS A 135 -32.78 -22.60 -11.30
CA LYS A 135 -33.20 -21.25 -11.78
C LYS A 135 -32.33 -20.79 -12.96
N LYS A 136 -31.00 -20.96 -12.88
CA LYS A 136 -30.07 -20.65 -13.99
C LYS A 136 -30.36 -21.45 -15.27
N LYS A 137 -30.84 -22.70 -15.18
CA LYS A 137 -31.23 -23.50 -16.36
C LYS A 137 -32.48 -22.94 -17.05
N LYS A 138 -33.44 -22.40 -16.31
CA LYS A 138 -34.68 -21.83 -16.87
C LYS A 138 -34.42 -20.51 -17.62
N ASP A 139 -33.56 -19.64 -17.09
CA ASP A 139 -33.23 -18.35 -17.72
C ASP A 139 -32.44 -18.53 -19.02
N LYS A 140 -31.47 -19.46 -19.06
CA LYS A 140 -30.67 -19.75 -20.27
C LYS A 140 -31.52 -20.27 -21.44
N LYS A 141 -32.66 -20.92 -21.16
CA LYS A 141 -33.59 -21.43 -22.18
C LYS A 141 -34.46 -20.31 -22.79
N LYS A 142 -34.71 -19.23 -22.03
CA LYS A 142 -35.49 -18.07 -22.49
C LYS A 142 -34.68 -17.21 -23.48
N ASP A 143 -33.42 -16.93 -23.18
CA ASP A 143 -32.54 -16.12 -24.04
C ASP A 143 -32.25 -16.76 -25.41
N LYS A 144 -32.18 -18.10 -25.46
CA LYS A 144 -31.97 -18.82 -26.74
C LYS A 144 -33.17 -18.65 -27.68
N LYS A 145 -34.39 -18.59 -27.13
CA LYS A 145 -35.64 -18.44 -27.90
C LYS A 145 -35.80 -17.02 -28.47
N ASP A 146 -35.33 -16.00 -27.74
CA ASP A 146 -35.41 -14.61 -28.20
C ASP A 146 -34.36 -14.26 -29.26
N LYS A 147 -33.15 -14.85 -29.19
CA LYS A 147 -32.15 -14.73 -30.26
C LYS A 147 -32.63 -15.34 -31.59
N GLU A 148 -33.38 -16.44 -31.54
CA GLU A 148 -33.89 -17.10 -32.74
C GLU A 148 -35.03 -16.31 -33.41
N LYS A 149 -35.87 -15.62 -32.61
CA LYS A 149 -36.89 -14.69 -33.13
C LYS A 149 -36.28 -13.44 -33.79
N LYS A 150 -35.17 -12.93 -33.29
CA LYS A 150 -34.52 -11.72 -33.85
C LYS A 150 -33.85 -12.00 -35.20
N LYS A 151 -33.39 -13.23 -35.45
CA LYS A 151 -32.80 -13.63 -36.75
C LYS A 151 -33.80 -13.72 -37.90
N LYS A 152 -35.10 -13.87 -37.62
CA LYS A 152 -36.16 -13.98 -38.65
C LYS A 152 -36.74 -12.63 -39.10
N ARG A 153 -36.40 -11.51 -38.44
CA ARG A 153 -36.80 -10.16 -38.87
C ARG A 153 -35.72 -9.53 -39.75
N GLY A 154 -35.67 -9.97 -41.01
CA GLY A 154 -34.83 -9.37 -42.04
C GLY A 154 -35.23 -7.91 -42.32
N VAL A 155 -34.37 -6.97 -41.94
CA VAL A 155 -34.52 -5.55 -42.26
C VAL A 155 -34.03 -5.32 -43.68
N LYS A 156 -34.95 -5.05 -44.61
CA LYS A 156 -34.66 -4.50 -45.94
C LYS A 156 -34.02 -3.12 -45.77
N LYS A 157 -32.71 -2.99 -45.99
CA LYS A 157 -32.04 -1.69 -46.14
C LYS A 157 -32.15 -1.24 -47.59
N THR A 158 -32.80 -0.11 -47.80
CA THR A 158 -32.85 0.63 -49.06
C THR A 158 -31.51 1.29 -49.34
N GLY A 159 -31.01 1.10 -50.56
CA GLY A 159 -29.76 1.69 -51.03
C GLY A 159 -29.91 3.19 -51.31
N LYS A 160 -28.93 3.96 -50.87
CA LYS A 160 -28.68 5.31 -51.38
C LYS A 160 -27.18 5.46 -51.60
N GLU A 161 -26.76 5.27 -52.86
CA GLU A 161 -25.40 5.50 -53.32
C GLU A 161 -25.02 6.98 -53.10
N LYS A 162 -23.93 7.22 -52.37
CA LYS A 162 -23.13 8.44 -52.48
C LYS A 162 -21.75 8.04 -52.99
N LYS A 163 -21.49 8.36 -54.26
CA LYS A 163 -20.16 8.29 -54.88
C LYS A 163 -19.40 9.57 -54.54
N GLY A 164 -18.29 9.46 -53.83
CA GLY A 164 -17.36 10.56 -53.59
C GLY A 164 -16.43 10.28 -52.40
N GLY A 165 -15.14 10.10 -52.67
CA GLY A 165 -14.08 9.95 -51.64
C GLY A 165 -13.55 8.53 -51.48
N LYS A 166 -12.92 7.96 -52.52
CA LYS A 166 -12.36 6.59 -52.49
C LYS A 166 -10.91 6.51 -51.99
N VAL A 167 -10.21 7.63 -51.76
CA VAL A 167 -8.76 7.63 -51.52
C VAL A 167 -8.40 7.71 -50.01
N THR A 168 -9.25 8.25 -49.16
CA THR A 168 -8.98 8.37 -47.71
C THR A 168 -9.38 7.13 -46.89
N LYS A 169 -10.33 6.32 -47.38
CA LYS A 169 -10.80 5.12 -46.66
C LYS A 169 -9.77 4.00 -46.55
N GLN A 170 -8.88 3.86 -47.53
CA GLN A 170 -7.91 2.76 -47.54
C GLN A 170 -6.83 2.97 -46.45
N TYR A 171 -6.39 4.21 -46.23
CA TYR A 171 -5.46 4.54 -45.14
C TYR A 171 -6.07 4.37 -43.75
N GLU A 172 -7.34 4.76 -43.56
CA GLU A 172 -8.04 4.53 -42.29
C GLU A 172 -8.24 3.04 -41.99
N ASP A 173 -8.60 2.24 -43.00
CA ASP A 173 -8.80 0.80 -42.83
C ASP A 173 -7.48 0.04 -42.60
N ASP A 174 -6.38 0.44 -43.24
CA ASP A 174 -5.06 -0.18 -43.04
C ASP A 174 -4.47 0.21 -41.67
N PHE A 175 -4.64 1.47 -41.23
CA PHE A 175 -4.25 1.90 -39.88
C PHE A 175 -5.06 1.18 -38.78
N LEU A 176 -6.37 0.98 -38.98
CA LEU A 176 -7.21 0.21 -38.06
C LEU A 176 -6.90 -1.28 -38.07
N LYS A 177 -6.52 -1.87 -39.22
CA LYS A 177 -6.04 -3.26 -39.31
C LYS A 177 -4.72 -3.46 -38.60
N GLU A 178 -3.79 -2.51 -38.70
CA GLU A 178 -2.51 -2.57 -38.02
C GLU A 178 -2.69 -2.51 -36.50
N LYS A 179 -3.51 -1.58 -35.98
CA LYS A 179 -3.89 -1.57 -34.55
C LYS A 179 -4.56 -2.88 -34.10
N ARG A 180 -5.46 -3.45 -34.91
CA ARG A 180 -6.13 -4.73 -34.60
C ARG A 180 -5.18 -5.92 -34.62
N ASN A 181 -4.22 -5.97 -35.55
CA ASN A 181 -3.24 -7.05 -35.64
C ASN A 181 -2.19 -6.96 -34.52
N LYS A 182 -1.81 -5.74 -34.12
CA LYS A 182 -0.96 -5.51 -32.93
C LYS A 182 -1.67 -5.95 -31.65
N LYS A 183 -2.99 -5.69 -31.53
CA LYS A 183 -3.82 -6.18 -30.41
C LYS A 183 -3.95 -7.71 -30.38
N LYS A 184 -4.12 -8.38 -31.53
CA LYS A 184 -4.23 -9.85 -31.63
C LYS A 184 -2.94 -10.63 -31.35
N LYS A 185 -1.76 -10.01 -31.49
CA LYS A 185 -0.48 -10.69 -31.20
C LYS A 185 -0.09 -10.67 -29.72
N ARG A 186 -0.69 -9.79 -28.89
CA ARG A 186 -0.38 -9.67 -27.45
C ARG A 186 -1.03 -10.75 -26.57
N THR A 187 -1.94 -11.56 -27.10
CA THR A 187 -2.68 -12.57 -26.34
C THR A 187 -2.22 -13.99 -26.68
N LYS A 188 -1.20 -14.50 -26.00
CA LYS A 188 -0.93 -15.93 -25.88
C LYS A 188 -0.56 -16.24 -24.42
N THR A 189 -1.08 -17.24 -23.71
CA THR A 189 -2.48 -17.74 -23.55
C THR A 189 -2.59 -18.59 -22.27
N VAL A 190 -1.63 -18.54 -21.34
CA VAL A 190 -1.58 -19.49 -20.21
C VAL A 190 -1.51 -18.77 -18.85
N GLN A 191 -0.81 -17.65 -18.71
CA GLN A 191 -0.72 -16.93 -17.42
C GLN A 191 -1.90 -15.97 -17.14
N VAL A 192 -2.79 -15.74 -18.11
CA VAL A 192 -3.98 -14.90 -17.91
C VAL A 192 -4.92 -15.51 -16.87
N GLY A 193 -5.00 -16.85 -16.79
CA GLY A 193 -5.89 -17.53 -15.83
C GLY A 193 -5.49 -17.26 -14.38
N GLU A 194 -4.23 -17.52 -14.03
CA GLU A 194 -3.72 -17.31 -12.68
C GLU A 194 -3.72 -15.82 -12.30
N PHE A 195 -3.43 -14.93 -13.25
CA PHE A 195 -3.56 -13.49 -13.04
C PHE A 195 -4.99 -13.07 -12.70
N VAL A 196 -5.98 -13.60 -13.43
CA VAL A 196 -7.41 -13.39 -13.15
C VAL A 196 -7.81 -13.92 -11.77
N ASP A 197 -7.11 -14.91 -11.22
CA ASP A 197 -7.36 -15.37 -9.86
C ASP A 197 -6.71 -14.44 -8.82
N ALA A 198 -5.53 -13.89 -9.12
CA ALA A 198 -4.92 -12.85 -8.29
C ALA A 198 -5.77 -11.57 -8.21
N THR A 199 -6.43 -11.16 -9.30
CA THR A 199 -7.33 -9.99 -9.31
C THR A 199 -8.65 -10.20 -8.55
N LYS A 200 -8.99 -11.45 -8.18
CA LYS A 200 -10.17 -11.76 -7.35
C LYS A 200 -9.88 -11.72 -5.86
N LYS A 201 -8.61 -11.63 -5.44
CA LYS A 201 -8.24 -11.46 -4.03
C LYS A 201 -8.76 -10.12 -3.48
N VAL A 202 -8.79 -9.98 -2.17
CA VAL A 202 -9.13 -8.70 -1.52
C VAL A 202 -8.07 -7.65 -1.88
N TYR A 203 -8.44 -6.37 -1.93
CA TYR A 203 -7.50 -5.28 -2.26
C TYR A 203 -6.20 -5.30 -1.44
N VAL A 204 -6.28 -5.60 -0.14
CA VAL A 204 -5.10 -5.73 0.74
C VAL A 204 -4.15 -6.83 0.25
N ASP A 205 -4.69 -8.00 -0.09
CA ASP A 205 -3.89 -9.11 -0.59
C ASP A 205 -3.33 -8.84 -1.99
N GLN A 206 -4.09 -8.15 -2.85
CA GLN A 206 -3.58 -7.69 -4.14
C GLN A 206 -2.39 -6.73 -3.97
N ALA A 207 -2.46 -5.82 -3.00
CA ALA A 207 -1.38 -4.89 -2.69
C ALA A 207 -0.14 -5.62 -2.15
N LYS A 208 -0.32 -6.54 -1.18
CA LYS A 208 0.76 -7.39 -0.66
C LYS A 208 1.42 -8.20 -1.78
N PHE A 209 0.62 -8.81 -2.66
CA PHE A 209 1.09 -9.58 -3.81
C PHE A 209 1.92 -8.72 -4.76
N PHE A 210 1.44 -7.51 -5.10
CA PHE A 210 2.16 -6.57 -5.94
C PHE A 210 3.49 -6.10 -5.31
N LEU A 211 3.47 -5.68 -4.04
CA LEU A 211 4.64 -5.19 -3.33
C LEU A 211 5.69 -6.29 -3.16
N ASN A 212 5.28 -7.52 -2.88
CA ASN A 212 6.18 -8.67 -2.82
C ASN A 212 6.90 -8.87 -4.16
N ALA A 213 6.17 -8.79 -5.27
CA ALA A 213 6.80 -9.03 -6.57
C ALA A 213 7.73 -7.91 -7.03
N PHE A 214 7.39 -6.65 -6.74
CA PHE A 214 8.10 -5.49 -7.28
C PHE A 214 8.87 -4.67 -6.24
N TRP A 215 9.09 -5.20 -5.02
CA TRP A 215 9.67 -4.47 -3.89
C TRP A 215 10.88 -3.60 -4.25
N ASN A 216 11.84 -4.17 -4.99
CA ASN A 216 13.08 -3.48 -5.39
C ASN A 216 12.86 -2.22 -6.23
N TYR A 217 11.70 -2.06 -6.87
CA TYR A 217 11.35 -0.93 -7.71
C TYR A 217 10.38 0.04 -7.05
N VAL A 218 9.54 -0.45 -6.13
CA VAL A 218 8.40 0.30 -5.58
C VAL A 218 8.50 0.55 -4.08
N GLU A 219 9.60 0.18 -3.41
CA GLU A 219 9.81 0.42 -1.97
C GLU A 219 9.56 1.89 -1.58
N GLU A 220 10.07 2.84 -2.36
CA GLU A 220 9.89 4.28 -2.09
C GLU A 220 8.43 4.74 -2.23
N ASP A 221 7.63 4.01 -3.01
CA ASP A 221 6.22 4.31 -3.29
C ASP A 221 5.25 3.37 -2.56
N ALA A 222 5.72 2.55 -1.61
CA ALA A 222 4.88 1.61 -0.87
C ALA A 222 3.72 2.32 -0.12
N GLU A 223 3.97 3.52 0.42
CA GLU A 223 2.94 4.34 1.06
C GLU A 223 1.83 4.76 0.09
N LYS A 224 2.17 5.04 -1.17
CA LYS A 224 1.15 5.37 -2.19
C LYS A 224 0.28 4.16 -2.50
N VAL A 225 0.88 2.96 -2.59
CA VAL A 225 0.12 1.71 -2.80
C VAL A 225 -0.83 1.46 -1.62
N TRP A 226 -0.38 1.72 -0.40
CA TRP A 226 -1.21 1.69 0.81
C TRP A 226 -2.40 2.67 0.74
N GLU A 227 -2.14 3.93 0.38
CA GLU A 227 -3.19 4.95 0.21
C GLU A 227 -4.19 4.58 -0.89
N TRP A 228 -3.71 4.06 -2.03
CA TRP A 228 -4.57 3.58 -3.11
C TRP A 228 -5.46 2.44 -2.64
N THR A 229 -4.92 1.47 -1.91
CA THR A 229 -5.70 0.34 -1.37
C THR A 229 -6.88 0.83 -0.53
N HIS A 230 -6.64 1.76 0.40
CA HIS A 230 -7.70 2.37 1.21
C HIS A 230 -8.64 3.26 0.38
N GLY A 231 -8.13 3.90 -0.67
CA GLY A 231 -8.92 4.62 -1.65
C GLY A 231 -9.91 3.72 -2.40
N PHE A 232 -9.48 2.54 -2.83
CA PHE A 232 -10.31 1.52 -3.45
C PHE A 232 -11.38 1.01 -2.47
N ILE A 233 -10.98 0.61 -1.25
CA ILE A 233 -11.90 0.15 -0.19
C ILE A 233 -12.98 1.20 0.10
N LYS A 234 -12.62 2.49 0.19
CA LYS A 234 -13.59 3.56 0.47
C LYS A 234 -14.61 3.77 -0.65
N ILE A 235 -14.22 3.56 -1.90
CA ILE A 235 -15.06 3.87 -3.07
C ILE A 235 -15.89 2.66 -3.50
N ASP A 236 -15.40 1.45 -3.26
CA ASP A 236 -16.10 0.20 -3.60
C ASP A 236 -17.37 0.03 -2.74
N PRO A 237 -18.56 -0.21 -3.33
CA PRO A 237 -19.75 -0.57 -2.56
C PRO A 237 -19.60 -1.83 -1.69
N LYS A 238 -18.65 -2.72 -2.02
CA LYS A 238 -18.33 -3.92 -1.21
C LYS A 238 -17.31 -3.66 -0.09
N ALA A 239 -16.75 -2.45 0.00
CA ALA A 239 -15.75 -2.06 0.98
C ALA A 239 -14.56 -3.04 1.07
N GLU A 240 -14.21 -3.50 2.27
CA GLU A 240 -13.06 -4.38 2.54
C GLU A 240 -13.15 -5.76 1.88
N LYS A 241 -14.36 -6.20 1.51
CA LYS A 241 -14.57 -7.46 0.78
C LYS A 241 -14.54 -7.25 -0.74
N GLY A 242 -14.23 -6.04 -1.19
CA GLY A 242 -14.09 -5.67 -2.59
C GLY A 242 -12.80 -6.21 -3.21
N ASN A 243 -12.81 -6.27 -4.54
CA ASN A 243 -11.71 -6.83 -5.34
C ASN A 243 -11.45 -6.05 -6.65
N GLU A 244 -12.47 -5.40 -7.21
CA GLU A 244 -12.37 -4.62 -8.45
C GLU A 244 -13.41 -3.49 -8.49
N LEU A 245 -13.07 -2.38 -9.14
CA LEU A 245 -13.97 -1.25 -9.35
C LEU A 245 -14.55 -1.27 -10.76
N ASP A 246 -15.80 -0.83 -10.92
CA ASP A 246 -16.35 -0.55 -12.26
C ASP A 246 -15.81 0.78 -12.83
N GLU A 247 -16.14 1.06 -14.11
CA GLU A 247 -15.71 2.28 -14.80
C GLU A 247 -16.07 3.58 -14.05
N VAL A 248 -17.22 3.61 -13.35
CA VAL A 248 -17.74 4.81 -12.67
C VAL A 248 -17.05 5.03 -11.32
N HIS A 249 -16.81 3.96 -10.57
CA HIS A 249 -16.12 4.01 -9.29
C HIS A 249 -14.63 4.25 -9.48
N CYS A 250 -13.99 3.60 -10.45
CA CYS A 250 -12.59 3.86 -10.79
C CYS A 250 -12.40 5.29 -11.33
N ALA A 251 -13.40 5.85 -12.03
CA ALA A 251 -13.47 7.26 -12.38
C ALA A 251 -13.41 8.20 -11.15
N ARG A 252 -14.20 7.91 -10.11
CA ARG A 252 -14.18 8.69 -8.84
C ARG A 252 -12.87 8.52 -8.09
N PHE A 253 -12.28 7.32 -8.16
CA PHE A 253 -10.98 7.03 -7.58
C PHE A 253 -9.90 7.91 -8.22
N MET A 254 -9.80 7.96 -9.55
CA MET A 254 -8.82 8.78 -10.25
C MET A 254 -8.98 10.27 -9.96
N GLU A 255 -10.22 10.76 -9.80
CA GLU A 255 -10.50 12.15 -9.42
C GLU A 255 -9.98 12.49 -8.01
N LYS A 256 -9.99 11.53 -7.08
CA LYS A 256 -9.52 11.72 -5.70
C LYS A 256 -7.99 11.82 -5.60
N PHE A 257 -7.26 11.15 -6.49
CA PHE A 257 -5.78 11.11 -6.49
C PHE A 257 -5.16 12.10 -7.50
N ASP A 258 -5.85 13.22 -7.77
CA ASP A 258 -5.43 14.30 -8.66
C ASP A 258 -5.14 13.90 -10.12
N GLU A 259 -5.67 12.76 -10.56
CA GLU A 259 -5.62 12.32 -11.95
C GLU A 259 -6.89 12.70 -12.69
N SER A 260 -7.30 13.97 -12.55
CA SER A 260 -8.49 14.46 -13.24
C SER A 260 -8.24 14.45 -14.74
N MET A 261 -8.98 13.60 -15.45
CA MET A 261 -8.87 13.47 -16.91
C MET A 261 -10.24 13.54 -17.57
N THR A 262 -10.25 13.97 -18.83
CA THR A 262 -11.47 14.02 -19.65
C THR A 262 -12.04 12.61 -19.81
N ALA A 263 -13.35 12.49 -20.04
CA ALA A 263 -14.00 11.19 -20.22
C ALA A 263 -13.40 10.36 -21.38
N ILE A 264 -12.83 11.02 -22.40
CA ILE A 264 -12.17 10.35 -23.53
C ILE A 264 -10.84 9.76 -23.08
N ALA A 265 -9.97 10.57 -22.48
CA ALA A 265 -8.67 10.13 -21.97
C ALA A 265 -8.84 9.02 -20.91
N ARG A 266 -9.88 9.12 -20.08
CA ARG A 266 -10.23 8.09 -19.10
C ARG A 266 -10.53 6.76 -19.75
N ARG A 267 -11.36 6.74 -20.80
CA ARG A 267 -11.69 5.50 -21.53
C ARG A 267 -10.51 4.89 -22.28
N GLU A 268 -9.56 5.71 -22.71
CA GLU A 268 -8.30 5.23 -23.28
C GLU A 268 -7.44 4.58 -22.18
N LEU A 269 -7.31 5.25 -21.03
CA LEU A 269 -6.61 4.71 -19.88
C LEU A 269 -7.25 3.41 -19.36
N PHE A 270 -8.59 3.34 -19.30
CA PHE A 270 -9.32 2.11 -18.94
C PHE A 270 -9.02 0.96 -19.89
N GLN A 271 -8.90 1.21 -21.20
CA GLN A 271 -8.56 0.16 -22.17
C GLN A 271 -7.12 -0.35 -22.00
N ASP A 272 -6.24 0.49 -21.46
CA ASP A 272 -4.86 0.12 -21.16
C ASP A 272 -4.74 -0.60 -19.80
N ILE A 273 -5.56 -0.23 -18.81
CA ILE A 273 -5.58 -0.83 -17.47
C ILE A 273 -6.31 -2.18 -17.46
N ASP A 274 -7.43 -2.32 -18.17
CA ASP A 274 -8.27 -3.54 -18.20
C ASP A 274 -7.58 -4.66 -19.00
N ILE A 275 -6.53 -5.22 -18.42
CA ILE A 275 -5.71 -6.30 -18.98
C ILE A 275 -6.55 -7.58 -19.12
N THR A 276 -7.49 -7.79 -18.20
CA THR A 276 -8.38 -8.97 -18.20
C THR A 276 -9.60 -8.85 -19.13
N GLU A 277 -9.81 -7.69 -19.77
CA GLU A 277 -10.95 -7.35 -20.63
C GLU A 277 -12.33 -7.60 -19.96
N ASN A 278 -12.43 -7.46 -18.63
CA ASN A 278 -13.64 -7.70 -17.86
C ASN A 278 -14.46 -6.42 -17.60
N LYS A 279 -13.96 -5.24 -18.03
CA LYS A 279 -14.53 -3.89 -17.81
C LYS A 279 -14.56 -3.43 -16.35
N HIS A 280 -13.83 -4.12 -15.50
CA HIS A 280 -13.54 -3.71 -14.15
C HIS A 280 -12.03 -3.44 -14.05
N VAL A 281 -11.64 -2.76 -12.99
CA VAL A 281 -10.24 -2.45 -12.71
C VAL A 281 -9.93 -2.95 -11.32
N SER A 282 -9.10 -3.97 -11.24
CA SER A 282 -8.48 -4.42 -9.99
C SER A 282 -7.39 -3.44 -9.54
N LEU A 283 -7.07 -3.44 -8.24
CA LEU A 283 -5.95 -2.66 -7.73
C LEU A 283 -4.63 -3.11 -8.37
N LEU A 284 -4.50 -4.41 -8.61
CA LEU A 284 -3.33 -5.03 -9.22
C LEU A 284 -3.07 -4.51 -10.65
N GLU A 285 -4.10 -4.47 -11.50
CA GLU A 285 -4.03 -3.92 -12.86
C GLU A 285 -3.68 -2.43 -12.85
N TYR A 286 -4.23 -1.68 -11.90
CA TYR A 286 -3.91 -0.27 -11.71
C TYR A 286 -2.43 -0.07 -11.35
N CYS A 287 -1.91 -0.81 -10.37
CA CYS A 287 -0.51 -0.76 -9.95
C CYS A 287 0.45 -1.13 -11.10
N ILE A 288 0.17 -2.22 -11.83
CA ILE A 288 1.00 -2.62 -12.99
C ILE A 288 1.03 -1.50 -14.03
N THR A 289 -0.12 -0.90 -14.34
CA THR A 289 -0.19 0.17 -15.34
C THR A 289 0.55 1.43 -14.89
N LYS A 290 0.53 1.74 -13.59
CA LYS A 290 1.24 2.89 -13.02
C LYS A 290 2.75 2.73 -13.02
N TYR A 291 3.24 1.52 -12.75
CA TYR A 291 4.67 1.25 -12.58
C TYR A 291 5.35 0.61 -13.80
N LYS A 292 4.65 0.43 -14.93
CA LYS A 292 5.22 -0.12 -16.17
C LYS A 292 6.46 0.60 -16.70
N SER A 293 6.60 1.89 -16.44
CA SER A 293 7.77 2.67 -16.87
C SER A 293 8.99 2.52 -15.95
N LEU A 294 8.79 2.03 -14.72
CA LEU A 294 9.88 1.80 -13.76
C LEU A 294 10.61 0.50 -14.03
N VAL A 295 9.89 -0.53 -14.48
CA VAL A 295 10.50 -1.81 -14.83
C VAL A 295 11.08 -1.70 -16.23
N LYS A 296 12.41 -1.76 -16.32
CA LYS A 296 13.15 -1.70 -17.58
C LYS A 296 13.84 -3.04 -17.84
N THR A 297 13.88 -3.45 -19.10
CA THR A 297 14.70 -4.59 -19.52
C THR A 297 16.19 -4.25 -19.42
N ALA A 298 17.07 -5.25 -19.55
CA ALA A 298 18.52 -5.05 -19.58
C ALA A 298 18.97 -4.07 -20.69
N ASP A 299 18.20 -3.99 -21.77
CA ASP A 299 18.43 -3.06 -22.88
C ASP A 299 17.91 -1.63 -22.60
N GLY A 300 17.37 -1.39 -21.40
CA GLY A 300 16.79 -0.11 -20.98
C GLY A 300 15.42 0.20 -21.59
N GLN A 301 14.80 -0.75 -22.28
CA GLN A 301 13.45 -0.58 -22.84
C GLN A 301 12.39 -0.73 -21.75
N GLU A 302 11.31 0.04 -21.84
CA GLU A 302 10.15 -0.09 -20.96
C GLU A 302 9.48 -1.45 -21.17
N VAL A 303 9.21 -2.15 -20.07
CA VAL A 303 8.57 -3.46 -20.06
C VAL A 303 7.08 -3.30 -20.35
N ASP A 304 6.52 -4.17 -21.19
CA ASP A 304 5.08 -4.16 -21.45
C ASP A 304 4.31 -4.69 -20.22
N ALA A 305 3.07 -4.25 -20.02
CA ALA A 305 2.22 -4.70 -18.92
C ALA A 305 2.08 -6.24 -18.90
N ALA A 306 2.06 -6.88 -20.07
CA ALA A 306 2.03 -8.34 -20.18
C ALA A 306 3.30 -9.01 -19.62
N GLU A 307 4.48 -8.41 -19.80
CA GLU A 307 5.73 -8.94 -19.26
C GLU A 307 5.80 -8.73 -17.74
N MET A 308 5.30 -7.61 -17.22
CA MET A 308 5.15 -7.42 -15.77
C MET A 308 4.20 -8.44 -15.15
N VAL A 309 3.08 -8.76 -15.81
CA VAL A 309 2.19 -9.83 -15.34
C VAL A 309 2.93 -11.16 -15.26
N ASN A 310 3.76 -11.49 -16.26
CA ASN A 310 4.52 -12.73 -16.22
C ASN A 310 5.53 -12.76 -15.04
N GLN A 311 6.24 -11.65 -14.80
CA GLN A 311 7.14 -11.52 -13.64
C GLN A 311 6.39 -11.66 -12.32
N LEU A 312 5.20 -11.05 -12.23
CA LEU A 312 4.34 -11.16 -11.06
C LEU A 312 3.95 -12.62 -10.79
N MET A 313 3.59 -13.38 -11.83
CA MET A 313 3.18 -14.78 -11.67
C MET A 313 4.34 -15.73 -11.36
N GLU A 314 5.57 -15.37 -11.70
CA GLU A 314 6.76 -16.15 -11.29
C GLU A 314 7.01 -16.07 -9.78
N VAL A 315 6.50 -15.03 -9.12
CA VAL A 315 6.55 -14.88 -7.67
C VAL A 315 5.52 -15.78 -7.01
N LYS A 316 5.95 -17.00 -6.68
CA LYS A 316 5.16 -17.89 -5.83
C LYS A 316 5.05 -17.25 -4.44
N GLU A 317 3.82 -17.01 -3.99
CA GLU A 317 3.56 -16.65 -2.60
C GLU A 317 3.99 -17.79 -1.69
N VAL A 318 5.18 -17.66 -1.12
CA VAL A 318 5.63 -18.52 -0.03
C VAL A 318 5.19 -17.84 1.26
N ILE A 319 3.96 -18.12 1.67
CA ILE A 319 3.46 -17.70 2.98
C ILE A 319 4.18 -18.57 4.02
N SER A 320 5.09 -17.96 4.76
CA SER A 320 5.76 -18.65 5.86
C SER A 320 4.80 -18.75 7.05
N PRO A 321 4.83 -19.84 7.84
CA PRO A 321 3.95 -19.99 8.99
C PRO A 321 4.17 -18.89 10.05
N GLU A 322 5.32 -18.21 10.04
CA GLU A 322 5.59 -17.07 10.93
C GLU A 322 4.89 -15.80 10.45
N LEU A 323 4.77 -15.58 9.14
CA LEU A 323 3.98 -14.48 8.58
C LEU A 323 2.49 -14.65 8.92
N ASP A 324 1.96 -15.87 8.80
CA ASP A 324 0.58 -16.17 9.21
C ASP A 324 0.36 -15.91 10.69
N LYS A 325 1.33 -16.29 11.54
CA LYS A 325 1.26 -15.99 12.99
C LYS A 325 1.27 -14.49 13.25
N ALA A 326 2.09 -13.72 12.55
CA ALA A 326 2.13 -12.27 12.68
C ALA A 326 0.83 -11.61 12.19
N GLN A 327 0.28 -12.05 11.05
CA GLN A 327 -1.01 -11.57 10.54
C GLN A 327 -2.14 -11.86 11.52
N LYS A 328 -2.27 -13.10 12.00
CA LYS A 328 -3.30 -13.47 13.00
C LYS A 328 -3.18 -12.67 14.29
N ALA A 329 -1.96 -12.35 14.74
CA ALA A 329 -1.76 -11.51 15.91
C ALA A 329 -2.24 -10.06 15.66
N LEU A 330 -2.04 -9.54 14.45
CA LEU A 330 -2.53 -8.24 14.03
C LEU A 330 -4.06 -8.21 13.89
N ASP A 331 -4.65 -9.25 13.30
CA ASP A 331 -6.11 -9.37 13.16
C ASP A 331 -6.81 -9.35 14.54
N LYS A 332 -6.19 -9.96 15.56
CA LYS A 332 -6.67 -9.87 16.96
C LYS A 332 -6.64 -8.43 17.49
N VAL A 333 -5.58 -7.67 17.19
CA VAL A 333 -5.50 -6.25 17.56
C VAL A 333 -6.62 -5.45 16.88
N MET A 334 -6.84 -5.67 15.59
CA MET A 334 -7.89 -4.98 14.83
C MET A 334 -9.28 -5.33 15.34
N ALA A 335 -9.56 -6.60 15.67
CA ALA A 335 -10.83 -7.02 16.25
C ALA A 335 -11.11 -6.34 17.61
N ILE A 336 -10.09 -6.16 18.46
CA ILE A 336 -10.22 -5.43 19.73
C ILE A 336 -10.52 -3.95 19.46
N ILE A 337 -9.82 -3.32 18.51
CA ILE A 337 -10.05 -1.92 18.13
C ILE A 337 -11.48 -1.73 17.62
N GLU A 338 -11.96 -2.59 16.72
CA GLU A 338 -13.32 -2.55 16.19
C GLU A 338 -14.37 -2.70 17.28
N ALA A 339 -14.17 -3.63 18.23
CA ALA A 339 -15.07 -3.82 19.37
C ALA A 339 -15.13 -2.57 20.26
N LEU A 340 -13.99 -1.91 20.51
CA LEU A 340 -13.93 -0.66 21.26
C LEU A 340 -14.60 0.50 20.51
N GLU A 341 -14.37 0.63 19.20
CA GLU A 341 -15.02 1.66 18.38
C GLU A 341 -16.54 1.46 18.29
N ALA A 342 -17.01 0.21 18.17
CA ALA A 342 -18.43 -0.11 18.18
C ALA A 342 -19.09 0.30 19.51
N LYS A 343 -18.48 -0.06 20.65
CA LYS A 343 -18.95 0.38 21.98
C LYS A 343 -18.98 1.90 22.09
N LYS A 344 -17.94 2.59 21.60
CA LYS A 344 -17.90 4.07 21.60
C LYS A 344 -19.03 4.67 20.77
N ARG A 345 -19.29 4.13 19.58
CA ARG A 345 -20.38 4.59 18.70
C ARG A 345 -21.74 4.44 19.37
N ASP A 346 -22.01 3.27 19.94
CA ASP A 346 -23.28 2.97 20.61
C ASP A 346 -23.51 3.87 21.83
N LEU A 347 -22.47 4.07 22.65
CA LEU A 347 -22.55 4.96 23.81
C LEU A 347 -22.70 6.43 23.40
N THR A 348 -22.07 6.84 22.30
CA THR A 348 -22.23 8.20 21.76
C THR A 348 -23.67 8.45 21.32
N GLU A 349 -24.27 7.53 20.57
CA GLU A 349 -25.68 7.64 20.15
C GLU A 349 -26.62 7.64 21.36
N ARG A 350 -26.40 6.77 22.34
CA ARG A 350 -27.21 6.73 23.58
C ARG A 350 -27.04 7.98 24.45
N SER A 351 -25.88 8.65 24.38
CA SER A 351 -25.57 9.85 25.14
C SER A 351 -26.40 11.07 24.71
N GLU A 352 -26.91 11.06 23.48
CA GLU A 352 -27.75 12.12 22.92
C GLU A 352 -29.20 12.06 23.44
N LEU A 353 -29.63 10.92 24.00
CA LEU A 353 -30.97 10.75 24.54
C LEU A 353 -31.19 11.66 25.76
N PRO A 354 -32.34 12.37 25.87
CA PRO A 354 -32.62 13.18 27.04
C PRO A 354 -32.87 12.35 28.31
N GLY A 355 -32.61 12.96 29.46
CA GLY A 355 -32.93 12.37 30.78
C GLY A 355 -31.80 11.56 31.40
N ILE A 356 -32.16 10.64 32.30
CA ILE A 356 -31.20 9.85 33.08
C ILE A 356 -30.42 8.87 32.19
N LYS A 357 -31.06 8.29 31.17
CA LYS A 357 -30.43 7.33 30.26
C LYS A 357 -29.25 7.92 29.48
N GLY A 358 -29.40 9.14 28.94
CA GLY A 358 -28.28 9.82 28.28
C GLY A 358 -27.17 10.22 29.24
N LYS A 359 -27.51 10.62 30.48
CA LYS A 359 -26.50 10.88 31.52
C LYS A 359 -25.70 9.63 31.90
N MET A 360 -26.36 8.46 31.99
CA MET A 360 -25.70 7.18 32.22
C MET A 360 -24.76 6.83 31.07
N ALA A 361 -25.22 6.93 29.82
CA ALA A 361 -24.37 6.67 28.64
C ALA A 361 -23.16 7.63 28.56
N LYS A 362 -23.31 8.91 28.93
CA LYS A 362 -22.18 9.85 29.03
C LYS A 362 -21.16 9.43 30.09
N ASN A 363 -21.63 8.92 31.22
CA ASN A 363 -20.75 8.43 32.28
C ASN A 363 -20.03 7.15 31.85
N GLU A 364 -20.74 6.19 31.25
CA GLU A 364 -20.16 4.97 30.68
C GLU A 364 -19.12 5.29 29.59
N LEU A 365 -19.41 6.27 28.72
CA LEU A 365 -18.47 6.73 27.70
C LEU A 365 -17.21 7.36 28.33
N ALA A 366 -17.37 8.19 29.36
CA ALA A 366 -16.24 8.76 30.09
C ALA A 366 -15.43 7.66 30.80
N GLN A 367 -16.09 6.65 31.37
CA GLN A 367 -15.45 5.51 32.00
C GLN A 367 -14.65 4.69 30.99
N LEU A 368 -15.23 4.38 29.83
CA LEU A 368 -14.55 3.65 28.75
C LEU A 368 -13.35 4.42 28.16
N LEU A 369 -13.38 5.77 28.18
CA LEU A 369 -12.23 6.59 27.81
C LEU A 369 -11.13 6.62 28.88
N SER A 370 -11.49 6.42 30.15
CA SER A 370 -10.55 6.36 31.28
C SER A 370 -10.05 4.95 31.60
N GLU A 371 -10.73 3.91 31.12
CA GLU A 371 -10.38 2.52 31.34
C GLU A 371 -9.02 2.22 30.69
N ASP A 372 -8.13 1.57 31.44
CA ASP A 372 -6.79 1.25 30.98
C ASP A 372 -6.86 0.26 29.81
N PRO A 373 -6.32 0.59 28.61
CA PRO A 373 -6.34 -0.29 27.45
C PRO A 373 -5.34 -1.46 27.59
N THR A 374 -5.33 -2.16 28.74
CA THR A 374 -4.40 -3.26 29.02
C THR A 374 -4.53 -4.41 28.04
N GLU A 375 -5.74 -4.79 27.64
CA GLU A 375 -5.98 -5.85 26.65
C GLU A 375 -5.42 -5.48 25.27
N LEU A 376 -5.69 -4.25 24.82
CA LEU A 376 -5.15 -3.73 23.56
C LEU A 376 -3.62 -3.64 23.62
N ASN A 377 -3.04 -3.19 24.74
CA ASN A 377 -1.60 -3.12 24.94
C ASN A 377 -0.93 -4.51 24.89
N LYS A 378 -1.53 -5.52 25.54
CA LYS A 378 -1.04 -6.91 25.49
C LYS A 378 -1.10 -7.48 24.06
N ALA A 379 -2.19 -7.23 23.35
CA ALA A 379 -2.35 -7.68 21.96
C ALA A 379 -1.32 -7.00 21.03
N LEU A 380 -1.11 -5.69 21.19
CA LEU A 380 -0.11 -4.93 20.42
C LEU A 380 1.31 -5.44 20.66
N LEU A 381 1.70 -5.68 21.92
CA LEU A 381 3.02 -6.23 22.25
C LEU A 381 3.22 -7.63 21.65
N THR A 382 2.18 -8.47 21.67
CA THR A 382 2.21 -9.80 21.08
C THR A 382 2.38 -9.73 19.55
N ALA A 383 1.62 -8.85 18.89
CA ALA A 383 1.74 -8.64 17.45
C ALA A 383 3.11 -8.06 17.06
N GLU A 384 3.63 -7.10 17.84
CA GLU A 384 4.97 -6.52 17.63
C GLU A 384 6.08 -7.55 17.81
N ALA A 385 5.99 -8.41 18.83
CA ALA A 385 6.96 -9.49 19.03
C ALA A 385 6.92 -10.50 17.87
N ALA A 386 5.73 -10.87 17.40
CA ALA A 386 5.56 -11.76 16.24
C ALA A 386 6.18 -11.15 14.97
N LEU A 387 5.92 -9.87 14.73
CA LEU A 387 6.47 -9.13 13.60
C LEU A 387 8.00 -9.00 13.69
N ARG A 388 8.56 -8.75 14.88
CA ARG A 388 10.01 -8.68 15.11
C ARG A 388 10.69 -10.01 14.76
N ARG A 389 10.06 -11.14 15.07
CA ARG A 389 10.55 -12.49 14.69
C ARG A 389 10.58 -12.65 13.17
N VAL A 390 9.52 -12.26 12.48
CA VAL A 390 9.46 -12.27 11.00
C VAL A 390 10.54 -11.37 10.41
N LYS A 391 10.67 -10.12 10.87
CA LYS A 391 11.72 -9.19 10.42
C LYS A 391 13.11 -9.73 10.62
N LYS A 392 13.40 -10.34 11.76
CA LYS A 392 14.72 -10.93 12.03
C LYS A 392 15.04 -12.04 11.03
N LYS A 393 14.04 -12.83 10.63
CA LYS A 393 14.22 -13.96 9.73
C LYS A 393 14.27 -13.57 8.25
N PHE A 394 13.46 -12.60 7.82
CA PHE A 394 13.29 -12.24 6.41
C PHE A 394 13.85 -10.86 6.03
N GLY A 395 14.04 -9.96 7.01
CA GLY A 395 14.53 -8.59 6.80
C GLY A 395 16.04 -8.43 6.95
N ALA A 396 16.77 -9.49 7.32
CA ALA A 396 18.23 -9.45 7.34
C ALA A 396 18.75 -9.27 5.91
N LYS A 397 19.16 -8.04 5.57
CA LYS A 397 19.76 -7.72 4.27
C LYS A 397 20.92 -8.71 4.05
N PRO A 398 20.92 -9.50 2.96
CA PRO A 398 21.87 -10.60 2.74
C PRO A 398 23.35 -10.17 2.55
N GLY A 399 23.72 -8.95 2.94
CA GLY A 399 25.09 -8.44 2.88
C GLY A 399 25.56 -7.68 4.12
N ALA A 400 24.79 -7.66 5.23
CA ALA A 400 25.14 -6.87 6.42
C ALA A 400 25.41 -7.69 7.70
N SER A 401 25.40 -9.02 7.65
CA SER A 401 25.67 -9.85 8.84
C SER A 401 26.46 -11.12 8.51
N SER A 402 27.78 -11.06 8.72
CA SER A 402 28.56 -12.08 9.46
C SER A 402 30.08 -11.84 9.33
N SER A 403 30.57 -10.71 9.88
CA SER A 403 31.97 -10.63 10.34
C SER A 403 32.13 -11.11 11.79
N SER A 404 31.19 -11.90 12.31
CA SER A 404 31.28 -12.55 13.62
C SER A 404 31.39 -14.06 13.45
N SER A 405 32.66 -14.49 13.43
CA SER A 405 33.21 -15.78 13.85
C SER A 405 32.23 -16.95 14.07
N SER A 406 31.97 -17.71 13.02
CA SER A 406 31.92 -19.17 13.14
C SER A 406 32.72 -19.77 12.00
N THR A 407 33.88 -20.32 12.34
CA THR A 407 34.77 -21.07 11.46
C THR A 407 34.01 -22.18 10.73
N PRO A 408 33.90 -22.16 9.39
CA PRO A 408 33.52 -23.31 8.61
C PRO A 408 34.79 -24.05 8.16
N THR A 409 34.88 -25.31 8.56
CA THR A 409 35.84 -26.29 8.07
C THR A 409 35.84 -26.33 6.55
N ALA A 410 37.03 -26.15 5.97
CA ALA A 410 37.30 -26.12 4.54
C ALA A 410 36.86 -27.41 3.84
N SER A 411 36.01 -27.28 2.82
CA SER A 411 35.92 -28.25 1.73
C SER A 411 35.95 -27.47 0.41
N ALA A 412 37.07 -27.65 -0.30
CA ALA A 412 37.39 -26.99 -1.55
C ALA A 412 36.87 -27.80 -2.74
N GLY A 413 36.33 -27.10 -3.75
CA GLY A 413 36.27 -27.61 -5.11
C GLY A 413 34.95 -27.34 -5.84
N GLU A 414 34.87 -26.25 -6.59
CA GLU A 414 34.84 -26.26 -8.06
C GLU A 414 34.43 -24.87 -8.63
N PRO A 415 35.14 -24.33 -9.63
CA PRO A 415 34.78 -23.08 -10.30
C PRO A 415 34.10 -23.31 -11.66
N ALA A 416 33.32 -22.30 -12.04
CA ALA A 416 32.97 -21.91 -13.41
C ALA A 416 31.76 -22.59 -14.10
N SER A 417 30.71 -21.79 -14.27
CA SER A 417 29.80 -21.85 -15.41
C SER A 417 29.31 -20.43 -15.71
N GLU A 418 29.98 -19.77 -16.66
CA GLU A 418 29.55 -18.51 -17.27
C GLU A 418 28.36 -18.79 -18.21
N GLY A 419 27.15 -18.68 -17.68
CA GLY A 419 25.91 -18.67 -18.45
C GLY A 419 25.15 -17.38 -18.18
N GLY A 420 25.37 -16.36 -19.01
CA GLY A 420 24.76 -15.03 -18.91
C GLY A 420 23.26 -15.00 -19.23
N GLY A 421 22.46 -15.70 -18.45
CA GLY A 421 21.03 -15.44 -18.34
C GLY A 421 20.79 -14.44 -17.22
N LEU A 422 20.05 -13.36 -17.52
CA LEU A 422 19.52 -12.39 -16.56
C LEU A 422 18.45 -13.05 -15.67
N ALA A 423 18.83 -14.12 -14.96
CA ALA A 423 18.18 -14.44 -13.71
C ALA A 423 18.58 -13.28 -12.79
N LEU A 424 17.74 -12.24 -12.74
CA LEU A 424 17.66 -11.41 -11.55
C LEU A 424 17.71 -12.40 -10.38
N PRO A 425 18.62 -12.25 -9.40
CA PRO A 425 18.63 -13.14 -8.26
C PRO A 425 17.24 -13.00 -7.66
N LEU A 426 16.38 -13.98 -7.99
CA LEU A 426 15.09 -14.23 -7.39
C LEU A 426 15.47 -14.68 -5.98
N ASN A 427 15.92 -13.72 -5.18
CA ASN A 427 16.32 -13.89 -3.81
C ASN A 427 15.11 -14.48 -3.13
N SER A 428 15.25 -15.75 -2.73
CA SER A 428 14.46 -16.47 -1.75
C SER A 428 13.27 -15.68 -1.21
N GLY A 429 12.11 -15.84 -1.87
CA GLY A 429 10.80 -15.43 -1.37
C GLY A 429 10.70 -13.97 -0.94
N CYS A 430 10.46 -13.06 -1.89
CA CYS A 430 10.16 -11.66 -1.62
C CYS A 430 8.89 -11.52 -0.76
N THR A 431 9.06 -11.58 0.56
CA THR A 431 8.02 -11.33 1.57
C THR A 431 8.13 -9.91 2.15
N LEU A 432 9.10 -9.12 1.67
CA LEU A 432 9.41 -7.77 2.15
C LEU A 432 8.20 -6.83 2.04
N GLY A 433 7.43 -6.92 0.96
CA GLY A 433 6.21 -6.14 0.78
C GLY A 433 5.15 -6.45 1.85
N THR A 434 4.99 -7.72 2.21
CA THR A 434 4.09 -8.16 3.27
C THR A 434 4.58 -7.72 4.65
N ILE A 435 5.89 -7.80 4.89
CA ILE A 435 6.49 -7.36 6.16
C ILE A 435 6.28 -5.86 6.35
N TRP A 436 6.55 -5.07 5.32
CA TRP A 436 6.30 -3.64 5.33
C TRP A 436 4.82 -3.32 5.54
N TRP A 437 3.91 -4.09 4.91
CA TRP A 437 2.48 -3.91 5.09
C TRP A 437 2.04 -4.15 6.54
N LEU A 438 2.50 -5.25 7.14
CA LEU A 438 2.23 -5.60 8.53
C LEU A 438 2.79 -4.53 9.49
N ASP A 439 3.97 -3.98 9.20
CA ASP A 439 4.53 -2.87 9.96
C ASP A 439 3.63 -1.64 9.91
N ARG A 440 3.18 -1.30 8.71
CA ARG A 440 2.34 -0.13 8.51
C ARG A 440 0.99 -0.29 9.20
N GLU A 441 0.38 -1.47 9.13
CA GLU A 441 -0.82 -1.83 9.91
C GLU A 441 -0.57 -1.69 11.42
N MET A 442 0.58 -2.18 11.92
CA MET A 442 0.97 -2.03 13.32
C MET A 442 1.16 -0.57 13.74
N GLU A 443 1.74 0.27 12.89
CA GLU A 443 1.88 1.71 13.15
C GLU A 443 0.51 2.40 13.23
N GLU A 444 -0.42 2.08 12.34
CA GLU A 444 -1.79 2.59 12.43
C GLU A 444 -2.50 2.11 13.70
N ALA A 445 -2.33 0.84 14.08
CA ALA A 445 -2.89 0.30 15.31
C ALA A 445 -2.29 0.98 16.56
N LYS A 446 -0.98 1.28 16.56
CA LYS A 446 -0.31 1.99 17.67
C LYS A 446 -0.86 3.40 17.88
N LYS A 447 -1.42 4.07 16.86
CA LYS A 447 -2.06 5.39 17.02
C LYS A 447 -3.25 5.35 17.98
N TYR A 448 -3.92 4.19 18.12
CA TYR A 448 -5.01 4.00 19.07
C TYR A 448 -4.55 3.98 20.55
N LYS A 449 -3.27 3.70 20.82
CA LYS A 449 -2.70 3.68 22.18
C LYS A 449 -2.47 5.09 22.73
N PHE A 450 -1.95 6.00 21.91
CA PHE A 450 -1.48 7.31 22.36
C PHE A 450 -2.56 8.39 22.37
N SER A 451 -3.70 8.17 21.71
CA SER A 451 -4.81 9.09 21.73
C SER A 451 -5.69 8.86 22.96
N GLY A 452 -5.19 9.15 24.17
CA GLY A 452 -6.07 9.40 25.32
C GLY A 452 -7.09 10.51 25.02
N GLU A 453 -6.77 11.38 24.07
CA GLU A 453 -7.71 12.21 23.33
C GLU A 453 -7.96 11.61 21.94
N VAL A 454 -8.95 10.72 21.82
CA VAL A 454 -9.35 10.19 20.50
C VAL A 454 -9.98 11.34 19.71
N LYS A 455 -9.26 11.86 18.71
CA LYS A 455 -9.88 12.55 17.58
C LYS A 455 -10.86 11.56 16.98
N VAL A 456 -12.16 11.78 17.19
CA VAL A 456 -13.22 11.08 16.47
C VAL A 456 -12.82 11.13 15.00
N ARG A 457 -12.45 9.97 14.43
CA ARG A 457 -12.22 9.84 13.00
C ARG A 457 -13.57 10.17 12.41
N ALA A 458 -13.75 11.43 11.99
CA ALA A 458 -14.90 11.80 11.20
C ALA A 458 -14.79 10.93 9.96
N ASN A 459 -15.61 9.89 9.90
CA ASN A 459 -15.94 9.24 8.65
C ASN A 459 -16.51 10.37 7.78
N PHE A 460 -15.63 11.00 7.00
CA PHE A 460 -15.99 11.91 5.93
C PHE A 460 -16.71 11.06 4.89
N GLY A 461 -18.02 10.92 5.12
CA GLY A 461 -19.00 10.41 4.16
C GLY A 461 -19.24 11.39 3.03
#